data_AF-A0A1Y5E5X9-F1
#
_entry.id   AF-A0A1Y5E5X9-F1
#
_cell.length_a   1.000
_cell.length_b   1.000
_cell.length_c   1.000
_cell.angle_alpha   90.00
_cell.angle_beta   90.00
_cell.angle_gamma   90.00
#
_symmetry.space_group_name_H-M   'P 1'
#
loop_
_entity.id
_entity.type
_entity.pdbx_description
1 polymer ?
#
loop_
_entity_poly.entity_id
_entity_poly.type
_entity_poly.pdbx_seq_one_letter_code
_entity_poly.pdbx_strand_id
1 'polypeptide(L)'
;MPEGWNEEKDGLKKSDDGAMPDDGTTDKAKEFEGCSDLEIALATCWKRCLNVDGLLFSASFLDLGGTPALAKSLAMDIEQATGQTLDPETVLQLENFGALSTIISAPEIPLRDLIVTFQEGSQKTALICVHGITYYREISTISSPDTPVYGLLAKEHQALVSTVGEGQDQEVDLDRLIETYYTMIRNLQPKGPYQLIGHSFGGVIAFEIAKRLRNEGEAVDKLFLIDALLKDPFYPYMVQKIVKLFRLIRQGNWGDLGRIMRRVGSKFMRFGRHWQYRVSPSKLSPSSPALAERVTGKYRQVMHGYIPAKGVYDSPVILIRAHKTRTLSANRDDYGWQPLIGPPVEFIDLPGTHLTCVVQPNINNLERYFAKNTSV
;
A
#
# COMPACT_ATOMS: atom_id res chain seq x y z
N MET A 1 -42.43 -42.47 37.03
CA MET A 1 -43.06 -41.38 37.81
C MET A 1 -43.22 -41.86 39.25
N PRO A 2 -43.16 -41.00 40.27
CA PRO A 2 -42.18 -39.91 40.47
C PRO A 2 -41.68 -39.81 41.93
N GLU A 3 -40.43 -39.38 42.12
CA GLU A 3 -39.87 -38.74 43.32
C GLU A 3 -38.77 -37.79 42.78
N GLY A 4 -38.46 -36.60 43.27
CA GLY A 4 -38.91 -35.81 44.40
C GLY A 4 -38.31 -34.40 44.25
N TRP A 5 -38.86 -33.44 45.01
CA TRP A 5 -38.37 -32.07 45.14
C TRP A 5 -37.36 -31.93 46.29
N ASN A 6 -36.62 -30.81 46.28
CA ASN A 6 -35.89 -30.14 47.38
C ASN A 6 -34.51 -30.72 47.74
N GLU A 7 -33.47 -29.96 48.09
CA GLU A 7 -33.32 -28.53 48.43
C GLU A 7 -31.80 -28.23 48.54
N GLU A 8 -31.48 -26.97 48.90
CA GLU A 8 -30.22 -26.45 49.45
C GLU A 8 -29.17 -25.89 48.50
N LYS A 9 -28.56 -24.73 48.75
CA LYS A 9 -28.82 -23.55 49.60
C LYS A 9 -27.66 -22.58 49.28
N ASP A 10 -27.92 -21.29 49.49
CA ASP A 10 -26.97 -20.27 49.92
C ASP A 10 -25.80 -19.83 49.01
N GLY A 11 -25.80 -18.50 48.78
CA GLY A 11 -24.64 -17.71 49.23
C GLY A 11 -23.80 -17.01 48.17
N LEU A 12 -24.28 -15.86 47.71
CA LEU A 12 -23.54 -14.60 47.44
C LEU A 12 -22.06 -14.67 46.98
N LYS A 13 -21.80 -14.24 45.74
CA LYS A 13 -20.61 -13.42 45.38
C LYS A 13 -20.97 -12.34 44.34
N LYS A 14 -20.51 -11.12 44.62
CA LYS A 14 -20.56 -9.89 43.79
C LYS A 14 -19.66 -9.95 42.54
N SER A 15 -19.80 -8.91 41.71
CA SER A 15 -19.00 -8.41 40.56
C SER A 15 -19.36 -9.03 39.20
N ASP A 16 -19.51 -8.30 38.09
CA ASP A 16 -19.31 -6.88 37.77
C ASP A 16 -20.01 -6.59 36.43
N ASP A 17 -20.15 -5.30 36.15
CA ASP A 17 -20.76 -4.64 35.00
C ASP A 17 -20.47 -5.23 33.60
N GLY A 18 -21.50 -5.14 32.76
CA GLY A 18 -21.39 -4.51 31.45
C GLY A 18 -20.58 -5.22 30.37
N ALA A 19 -21.24 -6.04 29.56
CA ALA A 19 -20.85 -6.24 28.17
C ALA A 19 -22.10 -6.18 27.29
N MET A 20 -22.35 -5.00 26.69
CA MET A 20 -23.20 -4.90 25.50
C MET A 20 -22.50 -5.60 24.34
N PRO A 21 -23.25 -6.23 23.41
CA PRO A 21 -22.67 -6.84 22.23
C PRO A 21 -22.10 -5.75 21.30
N ASP A 22 -20.85 -5.99 20.91
CA ASP A 22 -20.03 -5.32 19.89
C ASP A 22 -20.85 -4.89 18.65
N ASP A 23 -20.92 -3.59 18.40
CA ASP A 23 -21.69 -2.97 17.34
C ASP A 23 -20.87 -2.79 16.05
N GLY A 24 -21.11 -3.66 15.08
CA GLY A 24 -21.17 -3.29 13.65
C GLY A 24 -19.93 -2.70 12.95
N THR A 25 -18.76 -2.64 13.57
CA THR A 25 -17.56 -2.01 12.96
C THR A 25 -16.78 -2.93 12.01
N THR A 26 -17.19 -4.21 11.86
CA THR A 26 -16.41 -5.23 11.14
C THR A 26 -16.64 -5.33 9.62
N ASP A 27 -17.58 -4.60 9.02
CA ASP A 27 -17.98 -4.86 7.62
C ASP A 27 -17.30 -3.95 6.58
N LYS A 28 -17.02 -2.68 6.89
CA LYS A 28 -16.48 -1.74 5.88
C LYS A 28 -15.00 -1.97 5.53
N ALA A 29 -14.21 -2.54 6.44
CA ALA A 29 -12.77 -2.74 6.24
C ALA A 29 -12.43 -3.97 5.36
N LYS A 30 -13.36 -4.93 5.21
CA LYS A 30 -13.15 -6.16 4.43
C LYS A 30 -13.38 -5.97 2.92
N GLU A 31 -14.01 -4.89 2.51
CA GLU A 31 -14.57 -4.76 1.17
C GLU A 31 -13.53 -4.52 0.06
N PHE A 32 -12.35 -4.00 0.40
CA PHE A 32 -11.22 -3.81 -0.51
C PHE A 32 -10.00 -4.68 -0.16
N GLU A 33 -10.15 -5.60 0.80
CA GLU A 33 -9.08 -6.51 1.21
C GLU A 33 -8.80 -7.51 0.08
N GLY A 34 -7.71 -7.30 -0.67
CA GLY A 34 -7.32 -8.12 -1.82
C GLY A 34 -7.51 -7.46 -3.19
N CYS A 35 -8.01 -6.22 -3.24
CA CYS A 35 -8.02 -5.42 -4.47
C CYS A 35 -6.61 -4.96 -4.86
N SER A 36 -6.31 -4.96 -6.15
CA SER A 36 -5.09 -4.37 -6.70
C SER A 36 -5.18 -2.83 -6.78
N ASP A 37 -4.03 -2.18 -6.96
CA ASP A 37 -3.95 -0.73 -7.13
C ASP A 37 -4.80 -0.24 -8.32
N LEU A 38 -4.79 -0.97 -9.44
CA LEU A 38 -5.62 -0.65 -10.62
C LEU A 38 -7.11 -0.75 -10.30
N GLU A 39 -7.48 -1.77 -9.52
CA GLU A 39 -8.87 -1.97 -9.10
C GLU A 39 -9.35 -0.78 -8.27
N ILE A 40 -8.52 -0.30 -7.34
CA ILE A 40 -8.88 0.86 -6.52
C ILE A 40 -8.91 2.15 -7.33
N ALA A 41 -8.02 2.31 -8.31
CA ALA A 41 -8.04 3.45 -9.22
C ALA A 41 -9.38 3.56 -9.97
N LEU A 42 -9.81 2.47 -10.58
CA LEU A 42 -11.04 2.40 -11.35
C LEU A 42 -12.27 2.54 -10.45
N ALA A 43 -12.28 1.92 -9.27
CA ALA A 43 -13.37 2.05 -8.30
C ALA A 43 -13.53 3.51 -7.84
N THR A 44 -12.42 4.26 -7.76
CA THR A 44 -12.43 5.68 -7.44
C THR A 44 -13.07 6.52 -8.56
N CYS A 45 -12.70 6.28 -9.82
CA CYS A 45 -13.34 6.94 -10.97
C CYS A 45 -14.85 6.66 -11.00
N TRP A 46 -15.24 5.42 -10.71
CA TRP A 46 -16.63 4.99 -10.68
C TRP A 46 -17.43 5.69 -9.57
N LYS A 47 -16.92 5.70 -8.33
CA LYS A 47 -17.56 6.41 -7.20
C LYS A 47 -17.79 7.88 -7.51
N ARG A 48 -16.79 8.54 -8.10
CA ARG A 48 -16.88 9.94 -8.50
C ARG A 48 -17.96 10.14 -9.56
N CYS A 49 -17.99 9.31 -10.58
CA CYS A 49 -18.96 9.41 -11.66
C CYS A 49 -20.40 9.25 -11.17
N LEU A 50 -20.64 8.29 -10.26
CA LEU A 50 -21.98 8.04 -9.69
C LEU A 50 -22.33 8.95 -8.50
N ASN A 51 -21.37 9.71 -7.98
CA ASN A 51 -21.52 10.54 -6.78
C ASN A 51 -22.09 9.75 -5.58
N VAL A 52 -21.47 8.60 -5.28
CA VAL A 52 -21.88 7.70 -4.18
C VAL A 52 -20.81 7.63 -3.08
N ASP A 53 -21.26 7.64 -1.82
CA ASP A 53 -20.39 7.60 -0.63
C ASP A 53 -19.72 6.23 -0.40
N GLY A 54 -20.30 5.16 -0.97
CA GLY A 54 -19.83 3.79 -0.87
C GLY A 54 -20.06 3.01 -2.17
N LEU A 55 -19.16 2.08 -2.50
CA LEU A 55 -19.31 1.18 -3.64
C LEU A 55 -19.03 -0.20 -3.09
N LEU A 56 -20.06 -1.04 -3.07
CA LEU A 56 -19.87 -2.45 -2.79
C LEU A 56 -19.18 -3.06 -4.01
N PHE A 57 -18.13 -3.87 -3.80
CA PHE A 57 -17.36 -4.43 -4.92
C PHE A 57 -18.24 -5.26 -5.87
N SER A 58 -19.30 -5.86 -5.33
CA SER A 58 -20.30 -6.66 -6.04
C SER A 58 -21.46 -5.87 -6.64
N ALA A 59 -21.54 -4.55 -6.42
CA ALA A 59 -22.65 -3.75 -6.92
C ALA A 59 -22.48 -3.47 -8.42
N SER A 60 -23.55 -3.65 -9.18
CA SER A 60 -23.58 -3.36 -10.61
C SER A 60 -23.65 -1.85 -10.86
N PHE A 61 -23.23 -1.41 -12.04
CA PHE A 61 -23.26 0.02 -12.42
C PHE A 61 -24.69 0.57 -12.37
N LEU A 62 -25.66 -0.23 -12.82
CA LEU A 62 -27.07 0.13 -12.83
C LEU A 62 -27.68 0.19 -11.43
N ASP A 63 -27.35 -0.76 -10.55
CA ASP A 63 -27.91 -0.80 -9.18
C ASP A 63 -27.49 0.42 -8.35
N LEU A 64 -26.34 1.02 -8.69
CA LEU A 64 -25.84 2.25 -8.07
C LEU A 64 -26.40 3.54 -8.72
N GLY A 65 -27.43 3.43 -9.56
CA GLY A 65 -28.05 4.57 -10.24
C GLY A 65 -27.36 4.99 -11.52
N GLY A 66 -26.53 4.12 -12.10
CA GLY A 66 -25.87 4.35 -13.38
C GLY A 66 -26.86 4.60 -14.52
N THR A 67 -26.55 5.58 -15.35
CA THR A 67 -27.33 5.91 -16.55
C THR A 67 -26.43 5.82 -17.79
N PRO A 68 -26.97 5.73 -19.02
CA PRO A 68 -26.15 5.74 -20.23
C PRO A 68 -25.22 6.97 -20.34
N ALA A 69 -25.66 8.13 -19.83
CA ALA A 69 -24.84 9.34 -19.79
C ALA A 69 -23.67 9.22 -18.81
N LEU A 70 -23.91 8.61 -17.63
CA LEU A 70 -22.85 8.32 -16.66
C LEU A 70 -21.92 7.22 -17.16
N ALA A 71 -22.43 6.18 -17.82
CA ALA A 71 -21.62 5.11 -18.41
C ALA A 71 -20.67 5.67 -19.48
N LYS A 72 -21.16 6.59 -20.32
CA LYS A 72 -20.32 7.32 -21.28
C LYS A 72 -19.25 8.18 -20.59
N SER A 73 -19.63 8.88 -19.52
CA SER A 73 -18.69 9.72 -18.76
C SER A 73 -17.61 8.89 -18.08
N LEU A 74 -17.99 7.77 -17.46
CA LEU A 74 -17.06 6.82 -16.85
C LEU A 74 -16.16 6.16 -17.91
N ALA A 75 -16.69 5.80 -19.08
CA ALA A 75 -15.88 5.28 -20.17
C ALA A 75 -14.82 6.29 -20.63
N MET A 76 -15.17 7.57 -20.74
CA MET A 76 -14.22 8.64 -21.06
C MET A 76 -13.18 8.86 -19.96
N ASP A 77 -13.60 8.84 -18.69
CA ASP A 77 -12.69 8.96 -17.54
C ASP A 77 -11.71 7.78 -17.48
N ILE A 78 -12.19 6.56 -17.73
CA ILE A 78 -11.36 5.36 -17.82
C ILE A 78 -10.44 5.47 -19.03
N GLU A 79 -10.93 5.89 -20.19
CA GLU A 79 -10.09 6.09 -21.38
C GLU A 79 -9.01 7.15 -21.15
N GLN A 80 -9.33 8.24 -20.47
CA GLN A 80 -8.36 9.27 -20.12
C GLN A 80 -7.31 8.74 -19.14
N ALA A 81 -7.72 7.96 -18.15
CA ALA A 81 -6.81 7.34 -17.19
C ALA A 81 -5.96 6.26 -17.88
N THR A 82 -6.59 5.20 -18.37
CA THR A 82 -5.96 3.95 -18.82
C THR A 82 -5.58 3.94 -20.29
N GLY A 83 -6.14 4.82 -21.11
CA GLY A 83 -6.02 4.79 -22.57
C GLY A 83 -6.94 3.79 -23.27
N GLN A 84 -7.82 3.10 -22.55
CA GLN A 84 -8.74 2.13 -23.12
C GLN A 84 -10.09 2.75 -23.41
N THR A 85 -10.48 2.74 -24.68
CA THR A 85 -11.86 3.03 -25.06
C THR A 85 -12.73 1.87 -24.61
N LEU A 86 -13.60 2.11 -23.63
CA LEU A 86 -14.67 1.18 -23.28
C LEU A 86 -15.94 1.60 -24.00
N ASP A 87 -16.66 0.63 -24.56
CA ASP A 87 -18.01 0.87 -25.05
C ASP A 87 -18.89 1.26 -23.84
N PRO A 88 -19.56 2.43 -23.87
CA PRO A 88 -20.48 2.82 -22.81
C PRO A 88 -21.53 1.75 -22.50
N GLU A 89 -21.95 0.94 -23.48
CA GLU A 89 -22.87 -0.18 -23.24
C GLU A 89 -22.21 -1.27 -22.39
N THR A 90 -20.92 -1.55 -22.60
CA THR A 90 -20.17 -2.49 -21.75
C THR A 90 -20.10 -1.98 -20.32
N VAL A 91 -19.85 -0.68 -20.11
CA VAL A 91 -19.83 -0.06 -18.78
C VAL A 91 -21.19 -0.14 -18.10
N LEU A 92 -22.27 0.12 -18.85
CA LEU A 92 -23.63 0.06 -18.36
C LEU A 92 -24.01 -1.34 -17.88
N GLN A 93 -23.54 -2.38 -18.56
CA GLN A 93 -23.84 -3.79 -18.26
C GLN A 93 -22.86 -4.43 -17.25
N LEU A 94 -21.97 -3.66 -16.63
CA LEU A 94 -21.02 -4.21 -15.64
C LEU A 94 -21.77 -4.72 -14.41
N GLU A 95 -21.75 -6.04 -14.22
CA GLU A 95 -22.36 -6.72 -13.08
C GLU A 95 -21.67 -6.38 -11.76
N ASN A 96 -20.37 -6.10 -11.79
CA ASN A 96 -19.58 -5.72 -10.63
C ASN A 96 -18.22 -5.15 -11.03
N PHE A 97 -17.49 -4.67 -10.03
CA PHE A 97 -16.20 -4.04 -10.22
C PHE A 97 -15.11 -5.02 -10.72
N GLY A 98 -15.12 -6.28 -10.29
CA GLY A 98 -14.15 -7.31 -10.73
C GLY A 98 -14.23 -7.62 -12.23
N ALA A 99 -15.42 -7.48 -12.83
CA ALA A 99 -15.61 -7.62 -14.27
C ALA A 99 -14.85 -6.52 -15.05
N LEU A 100 -14.86 -5.28 -14.56
CA LEU A 100 -14.12 -4.16 -15.15
C LEU A 100 -12.61 -4.40 -15.08
N SER A 101 -12.11 -4.81 -13.92
CA SER A 101 -10.70 -5.17 -13.72
C SER A 101 -10.23 -6.27 -14.69
N THR A 102 -11.07 -7.27 -14.93
CA THR A 102 -10.79 -8.36 -15.89
C THR A 102 -10.73 -7.85 -17.33
N ILE A 103 -11.66 -6.96 -17.72
CA ILE A 103 -11.69 -6.33 -19.06
C ILE A 103 -10.46 -5.43 -19.27
N ILE A 104 -10.02 -4.73 -18.23
CA ILE A 104 -8.88 -3.80 -18.26
C ILE A 104 -7.54 -4.52 -17.97
N SER A 105 -7.54 -5.80 -17.60
CA SER A 105 -6.32 -6.60 -17.42
C SER A 105 -6.00 -7.48 -18.62
N ALA A 106 -6.77 -7.38 -19.71
CA ALA A 106 -6.51 -8.13 -20.93
C ALA A 106 -5.14 -7.73 -21.55
N PRO A 107 -4.36 -8.68 -22.10
CA PRO A 107 -2.95 -8.50 -22.50
C PRO A 107 -2.71 -7.50 -23.65
N GLU A 108 -3.75 -6.86 -24.20
CA GLU A 108 -3.65 -5.90 -25.32
C GLU A 108 -3.55 -4.43 -24.85
N ILE A 109 -3.44 -4.17 -23.55
CA ILE A 109 -3.51 -2.80 -23.02
C ILE A 109 -2.10 -2.18 -22.90
N PRO A 110 -1.85 -1.02 -23.53
CA PRO A 110 -0.61 -0.30 -23.33
C PRO A 110 -0.53 0.22 -21.90
N LEU A 111 0.51 -0.17 -21.18
CA LEU A 111 0.75 0.30 -19.81
C LEU A 111 0.94 1.83 -19.79
N ARG A 112 0.22 2.53 -18.91
CA ARG A 112 0.26 4.00 -18.79
C ARG A 112 0.40 4.47 -17.35
N ASP A 113 0.91 5.69 -17.22
CA ASP A 113 1.04 6.37 -15.93
C ASP A 113 -0.32 6.96 -15.56
N LEU A 114 -0.92 6.51 -14.44
CA LEU A 114 -2.25 6.93 -14.00
C LEU A 114 -2.17 7.88 -12.81
N ILE A 115 -3.00 8.92 -12.86
CA ILE A 115 -3.25 9.82 -11.73
C ILE A 115 -4.69 9.59 -11.28
N VAL A 116 -4.85 9.12 -10.04
CA VAL A 116 -6.13 8.87 -9.40
C VAL A 116 -6.48 10.05 -8.52
N THR A 117 -7.58 10.74 -8.81
CA THR A 117 -8.09 11.81 -7.94
C THR A 117 -8.92 11.19 -6.82
N PHE A 118 -8.34 11.06 -5.62
CA PHE A 118 -9.07 10.61 -4.44
C PHE A 118 -9.98 11.70 -3.88
N GLN A 119 -9.56 12.96 -4.02
CA GLN A 119 -10.32 14.13 -3.60
C GLN A 119 -9.96 15.32 -4.49
N GLU A 120 -10.97 16.02 -4.98
CA GLU A 120 -10.79 17.33 -5.61
C GLU A 120 -10.65 18.41 -4.53
N GLY A 121 -9.89 19.46 -4.83
CA GLY A 121 -9.68 20.56 -3.90
C GLY A 121 -9.33 21.86 -4.62
N SER A 122 -9.43 22.96 -3.90
CA SER A 122 -9.15 24.31 -4.40
C SER A 122 -7.77 24.83 -3.98
N GLN A 123 -7.12 24.19 -3.01
CA GLN A 123 -5.78 24.56 -2.56
C GLN A 123 -4.75 24.30 -3.65
N LYS A 124 -3.78 25.21 -3.73
CA LYS A 124 -2.67 25.10 -4.69
C LYS A 124 -1.75 23.91 -4.41
N THR A 125 -1.63 23.52 -3.14
CA THR A 125 -0.73 22.44 -2.72
C THR A 125 -1.53 21.17 -2.59
N ALA A 126 -1.24 20.19 -3.45
CA ALA A 126 -1.88 18.88 -3.39
C ALA A 126 -1.10 17.92 -2.47
N LEU A 127 -1.83 17.01 -1.83
CA LEU A 127 -1.24 15.82 -1.21
C LEU A 127 -1.07 14.75 -2.29
N ILE A 128 0.18 14.40 -2.60
CA ILE A 128 0.48 13.45 -3.67
C ILE A 128 0.99 12.14 -3.07
N CYS A 129 0.19 11.09 -3.24
CA CYS A 129 0.43 9.75 -2.75
C CYS A 129 1.21 8.92 -3.75
N VAL A 130 2.42 8.54 -3.36
CA VAL A 130 3.40 7.89 -4.23
C VAL A 130 3.40 6.39 -3.97
N HIS A 131 3.03 5.61 -4.99
CA HIS A 131 3.13 4.14 -5.02
C HIS A 131 2.28 3.39 -3.97
N GLY A 132 1.62 2.28 -4.38
CA GLY A 132 0.78 1.50 -3.48
C GLY A 132 -0.52 2.24 -3.15
N ILE A 133 -1.23 2.69 -4.20
CA ILE A 133 -2.35 3.64 -4.06
C ILE A 133 -3.51 3.09 -3.23
N THR A 134 -3.60 1.76 -3.13
CA THR A 134 -4.54 1.02 -2.28
C THR A 134 -4.65 1.57 -0.85
N TYR A 135 -3.55 2.06 -0.30
CA TYR A 135 -3.45 2.42 1.11
C TYR A 135 -3.77 3.89 1.43
N TYR A 136 -3.99 4.75 0.42
CA TYR A 136 -4.21 6.18 0.66
C TYR A 136 -5.65 6.65 0.45
N ARG A 137 -6.57 5.76 0.06
CA ARG A 137 -7.98 6.13 -0.05
C ARG A 137 -8.54 6.68 1.27
N GLU A 138 -8.21 6.05 2.38
CA GLU A 138 -8.67 6.49 3.71
C GLU A 138 -7.97 7.79 4.18
N ILE A 139 -6.89 8.21 3.52
CA ILE A 139 -6.26 9.50 3.81
C ILE A 139 -7.10 10.65 3.26
N SER A 140 -7.81 10.47 2.14
CA SER A 140 -8.70 11.53 1.65
C SER A 140 -9.85 11.79 2.62
N THR A 141 -10.36 10.77 3.31
CA THR A 141 -11.48 10.93 4.26
C THR A 141 -11.14 11.78 5.48
N ILE A 142 -9.85 11.91 5.82
CA ILE A 142 -9.35 12.74 6.93
C ILE A 142 -8.67 14.03 6.45
N SER A 143 -8.60 14.25 5.13
CA SER A 143 -8.01 15.45 4.54
C SER A 143 -9.02 16.59 4.54
N SER A 144 -8.52 17.83 4.64
CA SER A 144 -9.36 19.02 4.46
C SER A 144 -10.07 18.96 3.11
N PRO A 145 -11.38 19.28 3.01
CA PRO A 145 -12.10 19.26 1.73
C PRO A 145 -11.50 20.17 0.65
N ASP A 146 -10.74 21.20 1.05
CA ASP A 146 -10.08 22.11 0.12
C ASP A 146 -8.76 21.55 -0.44
N THR A 147 -8.20 20.48 0.15
CA THR A 147 -6.91 19.91 -0.25
C THR A 147 -7.10 18.87 -1.36
N PRO A 148 -6.51 19.06 -2.56
CA PRO A 148 -6.51 18.01 -3.57
C PRO A 148 -5.68 16.81 -3.11
N VAL A 149 -6.20 15.59 -3.30
CA VAL A 149 -5.50 14.34 -2.95
C VAL A 149 -5.40 13.45 -4.17
N TYR A 150 -4.18 13.13 -4.58
CA TYR A 150 -3.91 12.34 -5.79
C TYR A 150 -3.08 11.09 -5.48
N GLY A 151 -3.49 9.94 -6.00
CA GLY A 151 -2.70 8.71 -6.03
C GLY A 151 -1.99 8.54 -7.38
N LEU A 152 -0.72 8.14 -7.35
CA LEU A 152 0.06 7.89 -8.56
C LEU A 152 0.28 6.39 -8.78
N LEU A 153 -0.11 5.89 -9.96
CA LEU A 153 0.16 4.53 -10.40
C LEU A 153 1.06 4.53 -11.63
N ALA A 154 2.33 4.14 -11.44
CA ALA A 154 3.29 4.06 -12.53
C ALA A 154 3.02 2.84 -13.43
N LYS A 155 3.23 2.98 -14.73
CA LYS A 155 3.16 1.87 -15.70
C LYS A 155 4.11 0.72 -15.36
N GLU A 156 5.28 1.01 -14.78
CA GLU A 156 6.24 -0.02 -14.36
C GLU A 156 5.69 -0.93 -13.26
N HIS A 157 4.86 -0.41 -12.33
CA HIS A 157 4.19 -1.26 -11.33
C HIS A 157 3.17 -2.19 -11.99
N GLN A 158 2.37 -1.64 -12.92
CA GLN A 158 1.39 -2.43 -13.68
C GLN A 158 2.09 -3.54 -14.49
N ALA A 159 3.21 -3.22 -15.14
CA ALA A 159 4.06 -4.18 -15.85
C ALA A 159 4.49 -5.32 -14.92
N LEU A 160 5.02 -4.96 -13.74
CA LEU A 160 5.51 -5.91 -12.76
C LEU A 160 4.41 -6.85 -12.29
N VAL A 161 3.22 -6.33 -11.96
CA VAL A 161 2.07 -7.14 -11.52
C VAL A 161 1.69 -8.13 -12.60
N SER A 162 1.60 -7.70 -13.87
CA SER A 162 1.28 -8.56 -15.01
C SER A 162 2.33 -9.66 -15.20
N THR A 163 3.61 -9.28 -15.34
CA THR A 163 4.71 -10.21 -15.57
C THR A 163 4.87 -11.24 -14.43
N VAL A 164 4.78 -10.80 -13.18
CA VAL A 164 4.82 -11.71 -12.02
C VAL A 164 3.59 -12.60 -11.98
N GLY A 165 2.41 -12.09 -12.36
CA GLY A 165 1.17 -12.84 -12.50
C GLY A 165 1.27 -13.96 -13.52
N GLU A 166 2.00 -13.74 -14.61
CA GLU A 166 2.32 -14.77 -15.63
C GLU A 166 3.36 -15.79 -15.16
N GLY A 167 3.86 -15.67 -13.94
CA GLY A 167 4.88 -16.57 -13.41
C GLY A 167 6.31 -16.17 -13.80
N GLN A 168 6.49 -15.09 -14.54
CA GLN A 168 7.81 -14.62 -14.98
C GLN A 168 8.53 -13.86 -13.87
N ASP A 169 9.86 -13.87 -13.94
CA ASP A 169 10.70 -13.14 -13.00
C ASP A 169 11.16 -11.83 -13.62
N GLN A 170 10.69 -10.70 -13.07
CA GLN A 170 11.10 -9.37 -13.50
C GLN A 170 11.81 -8.66 -12.35
N GLU A 171 12.93 -7.99 -12.66
CA GLU A 171 13.59 -7.08 -11.74
C GLU A 171 12.89 -5.72 -11.74
N VAL A 172 12.97 -5.02 -10.61
CA VAL A 172 12.44 -3.67 -10.47
C VAL A 172 13.61 -2.70 -10.56
N ASP A 173 13.58 -1.87 -11.60
CA ASP A 173 14.50 -0.75 -11.78
C ASP A 173 14.00 0.44 -10.94
N LEU A 174 14.66 0.68 -9.81
CA LEU A 174 14.28 1.73 -8.86
C LEU A 174 14.46 3.12 -9.45
N ASP A 175 15.58 3.37 -10.14
CA ASP A 175 15.89 4.69 -10.68
C ASP A 175 14.87 5.06 -11.75
N ARG A 176 14.56 4.13 -12.65
CA ARG A 176 13.50 4.32 -13.65
C ARG A 176 12.14 4.58 -12.99
N LEU A 177 11.81 3.84 -11.93
CA LEU A 177 10.55 4.03 -11.23
C LEU A 177 10.46 5.42 -10.57
N ILE A 178 11.56 5.89 -9.96
CA ILE A 178 11.68 7.24 -9.40
C ILE A 178 11.52 8.29 -10.50
N GLU A 179 12.17 8.13 -11.65
CA GLU A 179 12.02 9.05 -12.79
C GLU A 179 10.58 9.13 -13.31
N THR A 180 9.89 7.99 -13.42
CA THR A 180 8.47 7.96 -13.81
C THR A 180 7.62 8.76 -12.82
N TYR A 181 7.73 8.47 -11.52
CA TYR A 181 6.95 9.17 -10.50
C TYR A 181 7.30 10.66 -10.41
N TYR A 182 8.58 11.03 -10.50
CA TYR A 182 9.02 12.42 -10.54
C TYR A 182 8.38 13.16 -11.72
N THR A 183 8.38 12.56 -12.91
CA THR A 183 7.77 13.14 -14.12
C THR A 183 6.25 13.32 -13.94
N MET A 184 5.56 12.33 -13.37
CA MET A 184 4.13 12.44 -13.06
C MET A 184 3.86 13.61 -12.08
N ILE A 185 4.65 13.73 -11.02
CA ILE A 185 4.52 14.80 -10.02
C ILE A 185 4.76 16.17 -10.64
N ARG A 186 5.78 16.33 -11.49
CA ARG A 186 6.10 17.59 -12.15
C ARG A 186 5.04 17.99 -13.19
N ASN A 187 4.43 17.04 -13.87
CA ASN A 187 3.32 17.30 -14.80
C ASN A 187 2.05 17.70 -14.04
N LEU A 188 1.75 17.02 -12.93
CA LEU A 188 0.60 17.29 -12.08
C LEU A 188 0.72 18.64 -11.37
N GLN A 189 1.89 18.93 -10.79
CA GLN A 189 2.18 20.16 -10.07
C GLN A 189 3.56 20.70 -10.47
N PRO A 190 3.63 21.61 -11.47
CA PRO A 190 4.91 22.09 -12.02
C PRO A 190 5.78 22.95 -11.10
N LYS A 191 5.26 23.39 -9.94
CA LYS A 191 6.01 24.16 -8.94
C LYS A 191 5.56 23.80 -7.54
N GLY A 192 6.46 23.94 -6.58
CA GLY A 192 6.15 23.79 -5.17
C GLY A 192 5.21 24.87 -4.61
N PRO A 193 4.86 24.77 -3.31
CA PRO A 193 5.36 23.74 -2.40
C PRO A 193 4.74 22.36 -2.64
N TYR A 194 5.51 21.30 -2.44
CA TYR A 194 5.05 19.91 -2.58
C TYR A 194 4.68 19.30 -1.22
N GLN A 195 3.60 18.51 -1.18
CA GLN A 195 3.33 17.58 -0.09
C GLN A 195 3.31 16.15 -0.65
N LEU A 196 4.24 15.33 -0.19
CA LEU A 196 4.42 13.96 -0.67
C LEU A 196 4.16 12.97 0.45
N ILE A 197 3.50 11.86 0.14
CA ILE A 197 3.25 10.77 1.08
C ILE A 197 3.58 9.42 0.45
N GLY A 198 4.29 8.60 1.21
CA GLY A 198 4.71 7.26 0.78
C GLY A 198 4.60 6.26 1.92
N HIS A 199 3.84 5.21 1.69
CA HIS A 199 3.71 4.04 2.55
C HIS A 199 4.69 2.96 2.11
N SER A 200 5.39 2.34 3.07
CA SER A 200 6.29 1.21 2.81
C SER A 200 7.35 1.55 1.75
N PHE A 201 7.45 0.77 0.68
CA PHE A 201 8.31 1.04 -0.48
C PHE A 201 8.06 2.41 -1.12
N GLY A 202 6.80 2.88 -1.13
CA GLY A 202 6.46 4.22 -1.61
C GLY A 202 7.15 5.33 -0.82
N GLY A 203 7.48 5.10 0.46
CA GLY A 203 8.27 6.03 1.25
C GLY A 203 9.70 6.23 0.73
N VAL A 204 10.33 5.18 0.20
CA VAL A 204 11.67 5.28 -0.43
C VAL A 204 11.61 6.14 -1.68
N ILE A 205 10.62 5.89 -2.53
CA ILE A 205 10.40 6.64 -3.77
C ILE A 205 10.07 8.11 -3.44
N ALA A 206 9.12 8.36 -2.53
CA ALA A 206 8.72 9.71 -2.12
C ALA A 206 9.91 10.49 -1.54
N PHE A 207 10.77 9.85 -0.76
CA PHE A 207 11.96 10.47 -0.22
C PHE A 207 12.97 10.89 -1.29
N GLU A 208 13.31 10.01 -2.24
CA GLU A 208 14.28 10.35 -3.29
C GLU A 208 13.73 11.46 -4.21
N ILE A 209 12.42 11.45 -4.49
CA ILE A 209 11.75 12.53 -5.22
C ILE A 209 11.79 13.84 -4.43
N ALA A 210 11.43 13.82 -3.14
CA ALA A 210 11.47 15.00 -2.28
C ALA A 210 12.87 15.61 -2.26
N LYS A 211 13.89 14.77 -2.09
CA LYS A 211 15.29 15.16 -2.09
C LYS A 211 15.72 15.77 -3.42
N ARG A 212 15.32 15.18 -4.54
CA ARG A 212 15.57 15.74 -5.87
C ARG A 212 14.92 17.12 -6.04
N LEU A 213 13.64 17.26 -5.70
CA LEU A 213 12.91 18.53 -5.78
C LEU A 213 13.61 19.62 -4.95
N ARG A 214 14.05 19.29 -3.73
CA ARG A 214 14.83 20.21 -2.89
C ARG A 214 16.16 20.61 -3.51
N ASN A 215 16.91 19.67 -4.08
CA ASN A 215 18.17 19.95 -4.77
C ASN A 215 17.98 20.85 -6.01
N GLU A 216 16.80 20.80 -6.64
CA GLU A 216 16.40 21.67 -7.76
C GLU A 216 15.89 23.04 -7.29
N GLY A 217 15.85 23.30 -5.98
CA GLY A 217 15.44 24.57 -5.38
C GLY A 217 13.93 24.70 -5.16
N GLU A 218 13.15 23.65 -5.42
CA GLU A 218 11.71 23.65 -5.13
C GLU A 218 11.44 23.53 -3.62
N ALA A 219 10.31 24.05 -3.17
CA ALA A 219 9.86 23.89 -1.79
C ALA A 219 9.14 22.54 -1.62
N VAL A 220 9.48 21.79 -0.58
CA VAL A 220 8.70 20.63 -0.13
C VAL A 220 8.21 20.95 1.28
N ASP A 221 6.91 21.17 1.43
CA ASP A 221 6.29 21.60 2.68
C ASP A 221 6.31 20.46 3.71
N LYS A 222 5.88 19.26 3.29
CA LYS A 222 5.88 18.07 4.14
C LYS A 222 6.17 16.81 3.33
N LEU A 223 7.00 15.94 3.90
CA LEU A 223 7.17 14.56 3.46
C LEU A 223 6.65 13.61 4.55
N PHE A 224 5.64 12.81 4.21
CA PHE A 224 5.06 11.80 5.09
C PHE A 224 5.61 10.42 4.73
N LEU A 225 6.28 9.76 5.68
CA LEU A 225 6.82 8.42 5.54
C LEU A 225 6.04 7.48 6.46
N ILE A 226 5.15 6.65 5.88
CA ILE A 226 4.32 5.72 6.65
C ILE A 226 4.93 4.33 6.63
N ASP A 227 5.28 3.84 7.81
CA ASP A 227 5.86 2.53 8.10
C ASP A 227 6.92 2.10 7.07
N ALA A 228 7.70 3.06 6.60
CA ALA A 228 8.67 2.91 5.54
C ALA A 228 10.03 2.56 6.17
N LEU A 229 10.46 1.30 6.06
CA LEU A 229 11.77 0.90 6.56
C LEU A 229 12.85 1.11 5.51
N LEU A 230 13.93 1.84 5.83
CA LEU A 230 15.05 1.96 4.88
C LEU A 230 15.74 0.62 4.60
N LYS A 231 15.74 -0.27 5.60
CA LYS A 231 16.23 -1.64 5.47
C LYS A 231 15.28 -2.54 6.23
N ASP A 232 14.61 -3.43 5.52
CA ASP A 232 13.72 -4.42 6.16
C ASP A 232 14.58 -5.39 7.02
N PRO A 233 14.33 -5.47 8.35
CA PRO A 233 15.07 -6.34 9.27
C PRO A 233 14.72 -7.83 9.10
N PHE A 234 13.66 -8.17 8.37
CA PHE A 234 13.19 -9.54 8.16
C PHE A 234 13.86 -10.29 7.03
N TYR A 235 14.73 -9.64 6.26
CA TYR A 235 15.64 -10.37 5.40
C TYR A 235 16.79 -10.85 6.26
N PRO A 236 16.81 -12.14 6.60
CA PRO A 236 17.65 -12.56 7.69
C PRO A 236 19.09 -12.37 7.21
N TYR A 237 19.90 -11.79 8.09
CA TYR A 237 21.36 -11.89 8.16
C TYR A 237 21.92 -13.23 7.60
N MET A 238 21.14 -14.32 7.69
CA MET A 238 21.36 -15.62 7.10
C MET A 238 21.42 -15.65 5.56
N VAL A 239 20.58 -14.92 4.82
CA VAL A 239 20.64 -14.86 3.35
C VAL A 239 21.85 -14.07 2.89
N GLN A 240 22.24 -13.00 3.59
CA GLN A 240 23.53 -12.34 3.33
C GLN A 240 24.70 -13.31 3.54
N LYS A 241 24.67 -14.12 4.61
CA LYS A 241 25.65 -15.20 4.82
C LYS A 241 25.55 -16.30 3.77
N ILE A 242 24.37 -16.69 3.30
CA ILE A 242 24.19 -17.73 2.27
C ILE A 242 24.72 -17.24 0.92
N VAL A 243 24.46 -16.00 0.52
CA VAL A 243 25.04 -15.40 -0.70
C VAL A 243 26.56 -15.27 -0.57
N LYS A 244 27.07 -14.87 0.60
CA LYS A 244 28.52 -14.83 0.90
C LYS A 244 29.15 -16.23 0.94
N LEU A 245 28.42 -17.23 1.43
CA LEU A 245 28.80 -18.64 1.48
C LEU A 245 28.75 -19.28 0.10
N PHE A 246 27.78 -18.94 -0.76
CA PHE A 246 27.74 -19.33 -2.17
C PHE A 246 28.94 -18.75 -2.94
N ARG A 247 29.35 -17.52 -2.63
CA ARG A 247 30.63 -16.95 -3.13
C ARG A 247 31.85 -17.74 -2.66
N LEU A 248 31.88 -18.21 -1.41
CA LEU A 248 32.97 -19.02 -0.86
C LEU A 248 32.95 -20.49 -1.35
N ILE A 249 31.78 -21.07 -1.58
CA ILE A 249 31.58 -22.40 -2.16
C ILE A 249 32.01 -22.41 -3.63
N ARG A 250 31.74 -21.33 -4.37
CA ARG A 250 32.29 -21.09 -5.71
C ARG A 250 33.83 -20.97 -5.71
N GLN A 251 34.45 -20.78 -4.54
CA GLN A 251 35.91 -20.80 -4.32
C GLN A 251 36.42 -22.15 -3.76
N GLY A 252 35.57 -23.18 -3.65
CA GLY A 252 36.00 -24.58 -3.58
C GLY A 252 36.31 -25.18 -2.20
N ASN A 253 35.52 -24.90 -1.16
CA ASN A 253 35.76 -25.51 0.17
C ASN A 253 34.51 -26.24 0.74
N TRP A 254 34.53 -27.58 0.69
CA TRP A 254 33.34 -28.46 0.83
C TRP A 254 33.14 -29.12 2.22
N GLY A 255 34.01 -28.86 3.19
CA GLY A 255 34.06 -29.62 4.45
C GLY A 255 32.94 -29.36 5.48
N ASP A 256 32.28 -28.19 5.45
CA ASP A 256 31.36 -27.77 6.53
C ASP A 256 29.85 -27.90 6.21
N LEU A 257 29.51 -28.30 4.97
CA LEU A 257 28.12 -28.33 4.49
C LEU A 257 27.25 -29.37 5.22
N GLY A 258 27.84 -30.53 5.55
CA GLY A 258 27.12 -31.66 6.16
C GLY A 258 26.77 -31.49 7.65
N ARG A 259 27.35 -30.49 8.34
CA ARG A 259 27.05 -30.17 9.74
C ARG A 259 25.93 -29.15 9.88
N ILE A 260 25.79 -28.25 8.91
CA ILE A 260 24.77 -27.18 8.90
C ILE A 260 23.41 -27.75 8.45
N MET A 261 23.38 -28.63 7.44
CA MET A 261 22.13 -29.21 6.92
C MET A 261 21.34 -30.02 7.98
N ARG A 262 22.01 -30.64 8.96
CA ARG A 262 21.35 -31.41 10.02
C ARG A 262 20.66 -30.57 11.10
N ARG A 263 21.02 -29.29 11.28
CA ARG A 263 20.44 -28.43 12.32
C ARG A 263 19.21 -27.63 11.87
N VAL A 264 18.96 -27.55 10.55
CA VAL A 264 17.91 -26.71 9.96
C VAL A 264 16.59 -27.50 9.76
N GLY A 265 16.60 -28.82 9.96
CA GLY A 265 15.62 -29.79 9.48
C GLY A 265 14.20 -29.81 10.06
N SER A 266 13.77 -28.86 10.90
CA SER A 266 12.36 -28.81 11.35
C SER A 266 11.67 -27.46 11.15
N LYS A 267 12.42 -26.35 11.10
CA LYS A 267 11.91 -25.02 10.69
C LYS A 267 11.84 -24.86 9.17
N PHE A 268 12.63 -25.64 8.41
CA PHE A 268 12.67 -25.61 6.95
C PHE A 268 11.33 -26.03 6.31
N MET A 269 10.56 -26.91 6.96
CA MET A 269 9.25 -27.39 6.47
C MET A 269 8.14 -26.31 6.48
N ARG A 270 8.22 -25.29 7.35
CA ARG A 270 7.31 -24.12 7.29
C ARG A 270 7.75 -23.12 6.23
N PHE A 271 9.07 -22.96 6.04
CA PHE A 271 9.64 -22.15 4.96
C PHE A 271 9.41 -22.77 3.57
N GLY A 272 9.36 -24.09 3.46
CA GLY A 272 9.10 -24.81 2.21
C GLY A 272 7.73 -24.49 1.59
N ARG A 273 6.71 -24.21 2.41
CA ARG A 273 5.40 -23.75 1.94
C ARG A 273 5.45 -22.32 1.38
N HIS A 274 6.18 -21.42 2.03
CA HIS A 274 6.40 -20.05 1.54
C HIS A 274 7.32 -20.03 0.30
N TRP A 275 8.27 -20.96 0.22
CA TRP A 275 9.14 -21.15 -0.94
C TRP A 275 8.38 -21.76 -2.13
N GLN A 276 7.41 -22.66 -1.91
CA GLN A 276 6.53 -23.16 -2.99
C GLN A 276 5.79 -22.02 -3.73
N TYR A 277 5.36 -20.96 -3.05
CA TYR A 277 4.75 -19.78 -3.69
C TYR A 277 5.76 -18.90 -4.46
N ARG A 278 7.06 -18.98 -4.11
CA ARG A 278 8.14 -18.24 -4.78
C ARG A 278 8.67 -18.92 -6.05
N VAL A 279 8.32 -20.20 -6.29
CA VAL A 279 8.89 -21.01 -7.38
C VAL A 279 7.83 -21.72 -8.22
N SER A 280 6.54 -21.59 -7.90
CA SER A 280 5.48 -22.14 -8.76
C SER A 280 5.33 -21.27 -10.02
N PRO A 281 5.57 -21.80 -11.24
CA PRO A 281 5.38 -21.07 -12.50
C PRO A 281 3.89 -20.89 -12.87
N SER A 282 2.98 -21.20 -11.96
CA SER A 282 1.55 -21.14 -12.20
C SER A 282 1.07 -19.70 -12.33
N LYS A 283 0.29 -19.43 -13.38
CA LYS A 283 -0.44 -18.17 -13.54
C LYS A 283 -1.25 -17.87 -12.28
N LEU A 284 -1.14 -16.66 -11.78
CA LEU A 284 -1.87 -16.19 -10.59
C LEU A 284 -2.98 -15.23 -11.00
N SER A 285 -4.11 -15.29 -10.31
CA SER A 285 -5.18 -14.30 -10.47
C SER A 285 -4.65 -12.91 -10.04
N PRO A 286 -5.02 -11.83 -10.76
CA PRO A 286 -4.67 -10.44 -10.41
C PRO A 286 -5.02 -10.06 -8.96
N SER A 287 -6.12 -10.61 -8.43
CA SER A 287 -6.61 -10.38 -7.05
C SER A 287 -6.10 -11.40 -6.04
N SER A 288 -5.14 -12.27 -6.38
CA SER A 288 -4.67 -13.31 -5.46
C SER A 288 -3.68 -12.76 -4.42
N PRO A 289 -3.83 -13.13 -3.13
CA PRO A 289 -2.85 -12.77 -2.10
C PRO A 289 -1.42 -13.22 -2.41
N ALA A 290 -1.28 -14.35 -3.12
CA ALA A 290 0.02 -14.87 -3.55
C ALA A 290 0.71 -13.96 -4.59
N LEU A 291 -0.04 -13.33 -5.50
CA LEU A 291 0.51 -12.36 -6.45
C LEU A 291 0.98 -11.11 -5.70
N ALA A 292 0.14 -10.57 -4.82
CA ALA A 292 0.48 -9.44 -3.98
C ALA A 292 1.76 -9.70 -3.16
N GLU A 293 1.90 -10.90 -2.58
CA GLU A 293 3.09 -11.29 -1.84
C GLU A 293 4.34 -11.36 -2.74
N ARG A 294 4.24 -11.93 -3.95
CA ARG A 294 5.37 -12.02 -4.90
C ARG A 294 5.83 -10.63 -5.37
N VAL A 295 4.89 -9.77 -5.73
CA VAL A 295 5.16 -8.37 -6.14
C VAL A 295 5.81 -7.61 -4.97
N THR A 296 5.24 -7.72 -3.77
CA THR A 296 5.83 -7.10 -2.56
C THR A 296 7.24 -7.65 -2.29
N GLY A 297 7.47 -8.94 -2.56
CA GLY A 297 8.78 -9.57 -2.46
C GLY A 297 9.82 -8.98 -3.42
N LYS A 298 9.41 -8.50 -4.60
CA LYS A 298 10.28 -7.78 -5.54
C LYS A 298 10.67 -6.39 -5.03
N TYR A 299 9.72 -5.65 -4.46
CA TYR A 299 10.02 -4.36 -3.84
C TYR A 299 10.91 -4.48 -2.62
N ARG A 300 10.69 -5.49 -1.76
CA ARG A 300 11.60 -5.77 -0.64
C ARG A 300 13.03 -6.04 -1.13
N GLN A 301 13.21 -6.81 -2.20
CA GLN A 301 14.54 -7.04 -2.79
C GLN A 301 15.25 -5.75 -3.18
N VAL A 302 14.53 -4.81 -3.81
CA VAL A 302 15.06 -3.48 -4.14
C VAL A 302 15.44 -2.70 -2.88
N MET A 303 14.55 -2.64 -1.89
CA MET A 303 14.80 -1.93 -0.63
C MET A 303 16.04 -2.45 0.11
N HIS A 304 16.36 -3.75 0.00
CA HIS A 304 17.59 -4.29 0.58
C HIS A 304 18.86 -3.82 -0.12
N GLY A 305 18.80 -3.67 -1.44
CA GLY A 305 19.91 -3.17 -2.26
C GLY A 305 20.01 -1.65 -2.28
N TYR A 306 18.98 -0.95 -1.83
CA TYR A 306 18.90 0.50 -1.87
C TYR A 306 20.00 1.16 -1.04
N ILE A 307 20.74 2.05 -1.70
CA ILE A 307 21.75 2.90 -1.12
C ILE A 307 21.32 4.33 -1.42
N PRO A 308 20.85 5.09 -0.42
CA PRO A 308 20.38 6.45 -0.63
C PRO A 308 21.50 7.33 -1.17
N ALA A 309 21.14 8.29 -2.04
CA ALA A 309 22.11 9.27 -2.52
C ALA A 309 22.76 10.03 -1.34
N LYS A 310 23.98 10.53 -1.51
CA LYS A 310 24.65 11.34 -0.46
C LYS A 310 23.88 12.64 -0.18
N GLY A 311 24.02 13.18 1.02
CA GLY A 311 23.39 14.43 1.45
C GLY A 311 22.16 14.23 2.32
N VAL A 312 21.90 15.22 3.18
CA VAL A 312 20.81 15.24 4.16
C VAL A 312 19.62 16.00 3.57
N TYR A 313 18.43 15.44 3.70
CA TYR A 313 17.18 16.10 3.36
C TYR A 313 16.77 17.05 4.50
N ASP A 314 16.69 18.35 4.24
CA ASP A 314 16.63 19.41 5.25
C ASP A 314 15.22 20.00 5.48
N SER A 315 14.19 19.33 4.96
CA SER A 315 12.81 19.82 4.99
C SER A 315 11.93 18.95 5.88
N PRO A 316 10.75 19.44 6.31
CA PRO A 316 9.93 18.75 7.29
C PRO A 316 9.58 17.31 6.89
N VAL A 317 9.90 16.37 7.78
CA VAL A 317 9.54 14.95 7.64
C VAL A 317 8.65 14.53 8.80
N ILE A 318 7.53 13.89 8.47
CA ILE A 318 6.64 13.26 9.43
C ILE A 318 6.77 11.74 9.24
N LEU A 319 7.40 11.08 10.21
CA LEU A 319 7.64 9.64 10.21
C LEU A 319 6.56 8.94 11.04
N ILE A 320 5.69 8.22 10.35
CA ILE A 320 4.54 7.52 10.92
C ILE A 320 4.90 6.04 11.03
N ARG A 321 4.76 5.44 12.22
CA ARG A 321 5.18 4.06 12.52
C ARG A 321 4.00 3.23 13.00
N ALA A 322 3.88 2.00 12.51
CA ALA A 322 2.89 1.07 13.03
C ALA A 322 3.37 0.44 14.36
N HIS A 323 2.58 0.55 15.41
CA HIS A 323 2.92 0.12 16.78
C HIS A 323 3.30 -1.37 16.86
N LYS A 324 2.61 -2.25 16.12
CA LYS A 324 2.90 -3.69 16.12
C LYS A 324 4.11 -4.08 15.26
N THR A 325 4.67 -3.16 14.46
CA THR A 325 5.90 -3.38 13.68
C THR A 325 7.16 -3.15 14.56
N ARG A 326 7.08 -2.29 15.59
CA ARG A 326 8.21 -1.98 16.51
C ARG A 326 8.73 -3.21 17.26
N THR A 327 7.87 -4.15 17.63
CA THR A 327 8.28 -5.35 18.39
C THR A 327 9.22 -6.27 17.62
N LEU A 328 9.25 -6.16 16.29
CA LEU A 328 10.04 -7.03 15.42
C LEU A 328 11.33 -6.39 14.91
N SER A 329 11.42 -5.04 14.92
CA SER A 329 12.56 -4.25 14.43
C SER A 329 13.30 -3.51 15.55
N ALA A 330 13.37 -4.11 16.74
CA ALA A 330 13.77 -3.49 18.03
C ALA A 330 15.22 -2.93 18.13
N ASN A 331 15.79 -2.35 17.07
CA ASN A 331 17.11 -1.71 17.11
C ASN A 331 17.19 -0.29 16.55
N ARG A 332 16.12 0.29 15.96
CA ARG A 332 16.12 1.70 15.51
C ARG A 332 14.71 2.29 15.53
N ASP A 333 14.44 3.22 16.45
CA ASP A 333 13.16 3.93 16.55
C ASP A 333 12.83 4.75 15.30
N ASP A 334 13.81 5.08 14.46
CA ASP A 334 13.67 5.93 13.28
C ASP A 334 13.61 5.15 11.96
N TYR A 335 13.52 3.82 12.00
CA TYR A 335 13.61 2.94 10.81
C TYR A 335 14.87 3.16 9.94
N GLY A 336 15.92 3.75 10.53
CA GLY A 336 17.19 4.06 9.90
C GLY A 336 17.24 5.39 9.15
N TRP A 337 16.22 6.25 9.23
CA TRP A 337 16.13 7.48 8.45
C TRP A 337 16.98 8.64 8.96
N GLN A 338 17.28 8.73 10.26
CA GLN A 338 18.03 9.86 10.87
C GLN A 338 19.31 10.26 10.13
N PRO A 339 20.14 9.35 9.59
CA PRO A 339 21.34 9.75 8.84
C PRO A 339 21.04 10.51 7.53
N LEU A 340 19.80 10.46 7.05
CA LEU A 340 19.37 11.00 5.76
C LEU A 340 18.41 12.19 5.91
N ILE A 341 17.78 12.37 7.07
CA ILE A 341 16.81 13.45 7.34
C ILE A 341 17.34 14.40 8.41
N GLY A 342 17.36 15.68 8.09
CA GLY A 342 17.67 16.77 9.00
C GLY A 342 16.40 17.29 9.67
N PRO A 343 16.51 17.99 10.82
CA PRO A 343 15.34 18.59 11.47
C PRO A 343 14.69 19.66 10.56
N PRO A 344 13.35 19.84 10.65
CA PRO A 344 12.45 19.24 11.64
C PRO A 344 11.95 17.83 11.24
N VAL A 345 12.02 16.89 12.19
CA VAL A 345 11.47 15.53 12.06
C VAL A 345 10.49 15.27 13.19
N GLU A 346 9.28 14.84 12.84
CA GLU A 346 8.25 14.45 13.80
C GLU A 346 7.97 12.95 13.72
N PHE A 347 7.79 12.30 14.87
CA PHE A 347 7.51 10.87 14.97
C PHE A 347 6.10 10.65 15.48
N ILE A 348 5.34 9.80 14.79
CA ILE A 348 3.98 9.42 15.17
C ILE A 348 3.90 7.91 15.24
N ASP A 349 3.38 7.37 16.34
CA ASP A 349 3.06 5.95 16.46
C ASP A 349 1.56 5.75 16.26
N LEU A 350 1.19 4.89 15.31
CA LEU A 350 -0.19 4.51 15.04
C LEU A 350 -0.48 3.10 15.56
N PRO A 351 -1.67 2.86 16.15
CA PRO A 351 -2.13 1.50 16.41
C PRO A 351 -2.23 0.68 15.12
N GLY A 352 -2.05 -0.63 15.24
CA GLY A 352 -2.15 -1.57 14.11
C GLY A 352 -0.80 -2.13 13.63
N THR A 353 -0.89 -2.87 12.54
CA THR A 353 0.21 -3.48 11.77
C THR A 353 0.58 -2.59 10.59
N HIS A 354 1.64 -2.94 9.86
CA HIS A 354 2.01 -2.32 8.59
C HIS A 354 0.81 -2.01 7.68
N LEU A 355 -0.06 -3.00 7.45
CA LEU A 355 -1.22 -2.84 6.57
C LEU A 355 -2.41 -2.14 7.23
N THR A 356 -2.58 -2.29 8.54
CA THR A 356 -3.80 -1.82 9.24
C THR A 356 -3.63 -0.45 9.90
N CYS A 357 -2.43 0.11 9.95
CA CYS A 357 -2.21 1.45 10.52
C CYS A 357 -2.80 2.58 9.68
N VAL A 358 -2.95 2.35 8.37
CA VAL A 358 -3.48 3.32 7.39
C VAL A 358 -4.98 3.17 7.10
N VAL A 359 -5.67 2.31 7.84
CA VAL A 359 -7.13 2.11 7.69
C VAL A 359 -7.88 2.62 8.92
N GLN A 360 -9.18 2.84 8.75
CA GLN A 360 -10.07 3.20 9.84
C GLN A 360 -10.10 2.11 10.94
N PRO A 361 -10.16 2.49 12.23
CA PRO A 361 -10.16 3.86 12.77
C PRO A 361 -8.76 4.43 13.00
N ASN A 362 -7.69 3.65 12.75
CA ASN A 362 -6.32 4.03 13.13
C ASN A 362 -5.85 5.29 12.40
N ILE A 363 -6.25 5.47 11.14
CA ILE A 363 -5.89 6.62 10.31
C ILE A 363 -6.37 7.96 10.91
N ASN A 364 -7.44 7.99 11.72
CA ASN A 364 -7.97 9.22 12.32
C ASN A 364 -6.99 9.88 13.29
N ASN A 365 -6.02 9.13 13.82
CA ASN A 365 -4.93 9.70 14.62
C ASN A 365 -4.02 10.65 13.82
N LEU A 366 -4.14 10.66 12.48
CA LEU A 366 -3.43 11.58 11.60
C LEU A 366 -4.26 12.82 11.21
N GLU A 367 -5.51 12.95 11.64
CA GLU A 367 -6.40 14.06 11.25
C GLU A 367 -5.73 15.42 11.44
N ARG A 368 -5.03 15.67 12.54
CA ARG A 368 -4.37 16.97 12.80
C ARG A 368 -3.33 17.39 11.74
N TYR A 369 -2.83 16.46 10.93
CA TYR A 369 -1.83 16.76 9.90
C TYR A 369 -2.43 17.05 8.53
N PHE A 370 -3.66 16.58 8.31
CA PHE A 370 -4.37 16.66 7.03
C PHE A 370 -5.64 17.52 7.10
N ALA A 371 -6.19 17.72 8.30
CA ALA A 371 -7.25 18.65 8.58
C ALA A 371 -6.73 20.08 8.59
N LYS A 372 -7.63 21.02 8.29
CA LYS A 372 -7.36 22.45 8.37
C LYS A 372 -6.91 22.74 9.81
N ASN A 373 -5.74 23.36 9.99
CA ASN A 373 -5.50 24.13 11.20
C ASN A 373 -6.63 25.16 11.26
N THR A 374 -7.62 24.95 12.13
CA THR A 374 -8.34 26.06 12.72
C THR A 374 -7.28 26.84 13.49
N SER A 375 -6.69 27.83 12.83
CA SER A 375 -5.93 28.87 13.50
C SER A 375 -6.82 29.38 14.64
N VAL A 376 -6.39 29.14 15.88
CA VAL A 376 -6.86 29.87 17.05
C VAL A 376 -6.19 31.24 17.04
#